data_AF-A0A954Z7F5-F1
#
_entry.id   AF-A0A954Z7F5-F1
#
_cell.length_a   1.000
_cell.length_b   1.000
_cell.length_c   1.000
_cell.angle_alpha   90.00
_cell.angle_beta   90.00
_cell.angle_gamma   90.00
#
_symmetry.space_group_name_H-M   'P 1'
#
loop_
_entity.id
_entity.type
_entity.pdbx_description
1 polymer ?
#
loop_
_entity_poly.entity_id
_entity_poly.type
_entity_poly.pdbx_seq_one_letter_code
_entity_poly.pdbx_strand_id
1 'polypeptide(L)'
;GTGQLAAIDFDVAPALSPGSSIDWDLALVDVSEGDHSWNLLIQSITATYGSDFNRDGTVDGDDLAIWESGWGSETEPHTGGDASGDGRNDGFDFLTWQRQRGEAVAPAAGSSVVLQATAAAPASTRTSNGRRIARRDVFRERLATLDDAFARHDAI
;
A
#
# COMPACT_ATOMS: atom_id res chain seq x y z
N GLY A 1 14.55 -12.08 9.39
CA GLY A 1 14.89 -10.83 8.69
C GLY A 1 13.60 -10.26 8.17
N THR A 2 13.29 -9.01 8.47
CA THR A 2 12.04 -8.37 8.04
C THR A 2 12.09 -8.12 6.54
N GLY A 3 11.35 -8.91 5.75
CA GLY A 3 11.14 -8.62 4.35
C GLY A 3 10.30 -7.35 4.23
N GLN A 4 10.81 -6.32 3.56
CA GLN A 4 10.07 -5.10 3.31
C GLN A 4 9.49 -5.19 1.89
N LEU A 5 8.17 -5.13 1.77
CA LEU A 5 7.52 -5.04 0.46
C LEU A 5 7.83 -3.66 -0.12
N ALA A 6 8.62 -3.61 -1.18
CA ALA A 6 9.09 -2.36 -1.77
C ALA A 6 8.03 -1.71 -2.68
N ALA A 7 7.28 -2.53 -3.42
CA ALA A 7 6.13 -2.12 -4.24
C ALA A 7 5.35 -3.37 -4.64
N ILE A 8 4.05 -3.20 -4.90
CA ILE A 8 3.24 -4.15 -5.65
C ILE A 8 2.71 -3.37 -6.85
N ASP A 9 3.07 -3.83 -8.04
CA ASP A 9 2.66 -3.20 -9.31
C ASP A 9 1.57 -4.06 -9.95
N PHE A 10 0.49 -3.43 -10.39
CA PHE A 10 -0.63 -4.11 -11.04
C PHE A 10 -0.91 -3.40 -12.37
N ASP A 11 -0.81 -4.15 -13.47
CA ASP A 11 -1.22 -3.66 -14.77
C ASP A 11 -2.70 -3.98 -14.99
N VAL A 12 -3.52 -2.94 -15.05
CA VAL A 12 -4.97 -3.01 -15.25
C VAL A 12 -5.31 -2.43 -16.62
N ALA A 13 -4.66 -2.91 -17.68
CA ALA A 13 -4.90 -2.44 -19.05
C ALA A 13 -5.36 -3.55 -20.02
N PRO A 14 -6.33 -3.30 -20.93
CA PRO A 14 -7.22 -2.14 -21.06
C PRO A 14 -8.69 -2.56 -20.87
N ALA A 15 -9.23 -2.48 -19.65
CA ALA A 15 -10.64 -2.88 -19.42
C ALA A 15 -11.42 -1.96 -18.48
N LEU A 16 -10.81 -0.88 -17.99
CA LEU A 16 -11.54 0.11 -17.23
C LEU A 16 -12.25 1.07 -18.18
N SER A 17 -13.56 1.21 -18.00
CA SER A 17 -14.31 2.26 -18.67
C SER A 17 -13.78 3.63 -18.25
N PRO A 18 -13.73 4.64 -19.14
CA PRO A 18 -13.30 5.99 -18.79
C PRO A 18 -14.08 6.53 -17.59
N GLY A 19 -13.36 7.04 -16.59
CA GLY A 19 -13.98 7.61 -15.37
C GLY A 19 -14.35 6.59 -14.30
N SER A 20 -14.11 5.29 -14.52
CA SER A 20 -14.17 4.29 -13.46
C SER A 20 -12.93 4.32 -12.56
N SER A 21 -13.13 3.95 -11.30
CA SER A 21 -12.11 3.77 -10.26
C SER A 21 -12.03 2.29 -9.89
N ILE A 22 -10.90 1.88 -9.30
CA ILE A 22 -10.76 0.56 -8.69
C ILE A 22 -10.86 0.70 -7.18
N ASP A 23 -11.81 -0.02 -6.58
CA ASP A 23 -11.88 -0.25 -5.15
C ASP A 23 -11.07 -1.51 -4.79
N TRP A 24 -10.20 -1.38 -3.79
CA TRP A 24 -9.27 -2.42 -3.34
C TRP A 24 -9.64 -2.86 -1.94
N ASP A 25 -10.03 -4.13 -1.80
CA ASP A 25 -10.25 -4.75 -0.51
C ASP A 25 -9.04 -5.60 -0.13
N LEU A 26 -8.27 -5.12 0.85
CA LEU A 26 -7.02 -5.72 1.30
C LEU A 26 -7.13 -6.16 2.76
N ALA A 27 -6.57 -7.33 3.07
CA ALA A 27 -6.45 -7.81 4.43
C ALA A 27 -5.04 -8.26 4.77
N LEU A 28 -4.60 -7.88 5.98
CA LEU A 28 -3.40 -8.42 6.60
C LEU A 28 -3.81 -9.59 7.50
N VAL A 29 -3.32 -10.78 7.17
CA VAL A 29 -3.59 -12.00 7.94
C VAL A 29 -2.30 -12.45 8.60
N ASP A 30 -2.32 -12.57 9.92
CA ASP A 30 -1.25 -13.23 10.66
C ASP A 30 -1.34 -14.73 10.38
N VAL A 31 -0.27 -15.28 9.82
CA VAL A 31 -0.22 -16.68 9.39
C VAL A 31 0.46 -17.55 10.44
N SER A 32 0.98 -16.93 11.49
CA SER A 32 1.90 -17.57 12.43
C SER A 32 1.84 -16.85 13.77
N GLU A 33 1.12 -17.45 14.71
CA GLU A 33 1.11 -17.01 16.10
C GLU A 33 2.54 -17.08 16.68
N GLY A 34 3.30 -15.99 16.59
CA GLY A 34 4.58 -15.81 17.26
C GLY A 34 5.81 -15.51 16.41
N ASP A 35 5.75 -15.53 15.07
CA ASP A 35 6.92 -15.20 14.23
C ASP A 35 6.80 -13.88 13.44
N HIS A 36 5.67 -13.19 13.56
CA HIS A 36 5.33 -11.94 12.86
C HIS A 36 5.31 -12.08 11.33
N SER A 37 5.01 -13.25 10.78
CA SER A 37 4.76 -13.41 9.35
C SER A 37 3.32 -13.01 8.99
N TRP A 38 3.22 -11.98 8.16
CA TRP A 38 1.95 -11.46 7.65
C TRP A 38 1.80 -11.81 6.17
N ASN A 39 0.65 -12.37 5.81
CA ASN A 39 0.21 -12.43 4.43
C ASN A 39 -0.62 -11.19 4.11
N LEU A 40 -0.31 -10.53 2.99
CA LEU A 40 -1.22 -9.59 2.36
C LEU A 40 -2.13 -10.36 1.41
N LEU A 41 -3.42 -10.41 1.73
CA LEU A 41 -4.45 -11.01 0.88
C LEU A 41 -5.21 -9.89 0.17
N ILE A 42 -5.42 -10.08 -1.13
CA ILE A 42 -6.38 -9.30 -1.90
C ILE A 42 -7.71 -10.04 -1.80
N GLN A 43 -8.69 -9.44 -1.12
CA GLN A 43 -10.01 -10.04 -0.94
C GLN A 43 -10.89 -9.82 -2.18
N SER A 44 -10.91 -8.60 -2.69
CA SER A 44 -11.62 -8.26 -3.92
C SER A 44 -10.96 -7.07 -4.64
N ILE A 45 -11.20 -7.00 -5.94
CA ILE A 45 -10.81 -5.89 -6.82
C ILE A 45 -12.06 -5.60 -7.64
N THR A 46 -12.65 -4.43 -7.43
CA THR A 46 -13.92 -4.08 -8.09
C THR A 46 -13.74 -2.76 -8.82
N ALA A 47 -14.06 -2.75 -10.11
CA ALA A 47 -14.21 -1.49 -10.83
C ALA A 47 -15.59 -0.92 -10.52
N THR A 48 -15.67 0.38 -10.27
CA THR A 48 -16.93 1.11 -10.00
C THR A 48 -16.80 2.54 -10.51
N TYR A 49 -17.90 3.29 -10.54
CA TYR A 49 -17.89 4.71 -10.79
C TYR A 49 -18.03 5.46 -9.47
N GLY A 50 -17.43 6.64 -9.36
CA GLY A 50 -17.60 7.47 -8.15
C GLY A 50 -19.07 7.78 -7.85
N SER A 51 -19.93 7.81 -8.88
CA SER A 51 -21.36 8.05 -8.76
C SER A 51 -22.23 6.79 -8.63
N ASP A 52 -21.65 5.59 -8.57
CA ASP A 52 -22.37 4.32 -8.26
C ASP A 52 -22.40 4.16 -6.73
N PHE A 53 -23.34 4.84 -6.09
CA PHE A 53 -23.43 4.93 -4.64
C PHE A 53 -24.12 3.73 -4.01
N ASN A 54 -25.01 3.06 -4.75
CA ASN A 54 -25.66 1.83 -4.29
C ASN A 54 -24.78 0.58 -4.50
N ARG A 55 -23.66 0.71 -5.24
CA ARG A 55 -22.68 -0.32 -5.58
C ARG A 55 -23.27 -1.49 -6.37
N ASP A 56 -24.25 -1.22 -7.23
CA ASP A 56 -24.84 -2.22 -8.11
C ASP A 56 -24.12 -2.35 -9.46
N GLY A 57 -23.13 -1.49 -9.71
CA GLY A 57 -22.31 -1.50 -10.91
C GLY A 57 -22.87 -0.63 -12.04
N THR A 58 -23.96 0.08 -11.82
CA THR A 58 -24.55 1.04 -12.76
C THR A 58 -24.68 2.41 -12.12
N VAL A 59 -24.66 3.48 -12.94
CA VAL A 59 -24.91 4.84 -12.46
C VAL A 59 -26.26 5.29 -12.99
N ASP A 60 -27.29 5.28 -12.16
CA ASP A 60 -28.66 5.57 -12.59
C ASP A 60 -29.47 6.44 -11.60
N GLY A 61 -30.80 6.31 -11.65
CA GLY A 61 -31.70 7.09 -10.81
C GLY A 61 -31.68 6.68 -9.33
N ASP A 62 -31.30 5.45 -9.03
CA ASP A 62 -31.21 4.97 -7.65
C ASP A 62 -30.01 5.62 -6.94
N ASP A 63 -28.90 5.83 -7.67
CA ASP A 63 -27.76 6.62 -7.17
C ASP A 63 -28.11 8.09 -6.97
N LEU A 64 -28.88 8.67 -7.89
CA LEU A 64 -29.33 10.05 -7.74
C LEU A 64 -30.14 10.22 -6.46
N ALA A 65 -31.02 9.28 -6.14
CA ALA A 65 -31.81 9.32 -4.91
C ALA A 65 -30.92 9.29 -3.65
N ILE A 66 -29.80 8.56 -3.69
CA ILE A 66 -28.81 8.56 -2.59
C ILE A 66 -28.16 9.94 -2.47
N TRP A 67 -27.70 10.54 -3.58
CA TRP A 67 -27.13 11.89 -3.56
C TRP A 67 -28.14 12.92 -3.05
N GLU A 68 -29.39 12.89 -3.53
CA GLU A 68 -30.46 13.81 -3.10
C GLU A 68 -30.73 13.71 -1.59
N SER A 69 -30.68 12.48 -1.04
CA SER A 69 -30.91 12.25 0.39
C SER A 69 -29.79 12.80 1.30
N GLY A 70 -28.58 12.92 0.77
CA GLY A 70 -27.38 13.36 1.49
C GLY A 70 -26.96 14.80 1.19
N TRP A 71 -27.70 15.55 0.38
CA TRP A 71 -27.29 16.88 -0.07
C TRP A 71 -26.87 17.81 1.09
N GLY A 72 -25.67 18.38 0.99
CA GLY A 72 -25.08 19.29 1.96
C GLY A 72 -24.52 18.62 3.22
N SER A 73 -24.47 17.29 3.27
CA SER A 73 -23.84 16.54 4.35
C SER A 73 -22.34 16.29 4.10
N GLU A 74 -21.62 16.05 5.18
CA GLU A 74 -20.28 15.45 5.13
C GLU A 74 -20.42 13.93 5.17
N THR A 75 -19.59 13.24 4.41
CA THR A 75 -19.65 11.79 4.25
C THR A 75 -18.25 11.22 4.06
N GLU A 76 -18.11 9.92 4.24
CA GLU A 76 -16.87 9.25 3.85
C GLU A 76 -16.69 9.36 2.33
N PRO A 77 -15.45 9.54 1.83
CA PRO A 77 -15.18 9.64 0.40
C PRO A 77 -15.85 8.53 -0.43
N HIS A 78 -16.46 8.87 -1.55
CA HIS A 78 -17.12 7.93 -2.46
C HIS A 78 -18.33 7.20 -1.86
N THR A 79 -18.95 7.76 -0.82
CA THR A 79 -20.18 7.25 -0.22
C THR A 79 -21.16 8.38 0.01
N GLY A 80 -22.43 8.07 0.30
CA GLY A 80 -23.40 9.08 0.74
C GLY A 80 -23.64 10.23 -0.24
N GLY A 81 -23.36 10.03 -1.53
CA GLY A 81 -23.48 11.04 -2.57
C GLY A 81 -22.19 11.81 -2.90
N ASP A 82 -21.06 11.55 -2.25
CA ASP A 82 -19.78 12.20 -2.59
C ASP A 82 -19.09 11.48 -3.77
N ALA A 83 -19.48 11.82 -4.99
CA ALA A 83 -18.87 11.24 -6.19
C ALA A 83 -17.40 11.65 -6.38
N SER A 84 -17.00 12.80 -5.83
CA SER A 84 -15.67 13.36 -6.01
C SER A 84 -14.61 12.82 -5.04
N GLY A 85 -15.06 12.28 -3.91
CA GLY A 85 -14.21 11.80 -2.82
C GLY A 85 -13.64 12.92 -1.95
N ASP A 86 -14.24 14.11 -1.96
CA ASP A 86 -13.75 15.27 -1.20
C ASP A 86 -14.34 15.38 0.23
N GLY A 87 -15.19 14.43 0.59
CA GLY A 87 -15.86 14.32 1.88
C GLY A 87 -17.14 15.15 1.97
N ARG A 88 -17.62 15.73 0.88
CA ARG A 88 -18.85 16.54 0.84
C ARG A 88 -19.79 15.98 -0.21
N ASN A 89 -21.08 16.05 0.07
CA ASN A 89 -22.12 15.83 -0.93
C ASN A 89 -22.65 17.20 -1.37
N ASP A 90 -22.18 17.68 -2.52
CA ASP A 90 -22.58 18.95 -3.08
C ASP A 90 -22.76 18.94 -4.62
N GLY A 91 -22.81 20.13 -5.21
CA GLY A 91 -23.11 20.32 -6.63
C GLY A 91 -22.00 19.79 -7.54
N PHE A 92 -20.78 19.67 -7.04
CA PHE A 92 -19.68 19.06 -7.75
C PHE A 92 -19.91 17.55 -7.95
N ASP A 93 -20.46 16.88 -6.94
CA ASP A 93 -20.83 15.47 -7.03
C ASP A 93 -22.00 15.25 -7.97
N PHE A 94 -23.00 16.13 -7.93
CA PHE A 94 -24.10 16.09 -8.88
C PHE A 94 -23.64 16.21 -10.33
N LEU A 95 -22.70 17.13 -10.59
CA LEU A 95 -22.13 17.30 -11.92
C LEU A 95 -21.34 16.05 -12.34
N THR A 96 -20.71 15.37 -11.38
CA THR A 96 -20.01 14.10 -11.62
C THR A 96 -21.02 13.00 -11.97
N TRP A 97 -22.10 12.86 -11.20
CA TRP A 97 -23.19 11.93 -11.51
C TRP A 97 -23.80 12.21 -12.88
N GLN A 98 -24.07 13.47 -13.23
CA GLN A 98 -24.60 13.83 -14.54
C GLN A 98 -23.71 13.39 -15.70
N ARG A 99 -22.38 13.38 -15.50
CA ARG A 99 -21.40 12.94 -16.50
C ARG A 99 -21.28 11.43 -16.59
N GLN A 100 -21.53 10.73 -15.49
CA GLN A 100 -21.42 9.27 -15.38
C GLN A 100 -22.76 8.56 -15.57
N ARG A 101 -23.89 9.28 -15.57
CA ARG A 101 -25.23 8.68 -15.69
C ARG A 101 -25.37 7.83 -16.95
N GLY A 102 -25.81 6.59 -16.76
CA GLY A 102 -25.98 5.58 -17.81
C GLY A 102 -24.72 4.77 -18.10
N GLU A 103 -23.61 5.09 -17.43
CA GLU A 103 -22.44 4.23 -17.43
C GLU A 103 -22.69 3.00 -16.56
N ALA A 104 -22.04 1.91 -16.94
CA ALA A 104 -22.08 0.65 -16.21
C ALA A 104 -20.72 -0.02 -16.33
N VAL A 105 -20.27 -0.62 -15.24
CA VAL A 105 -19.03 -1.39 -15.26
C VAL A 105 -19.30 -2.69 -16.00
N ALA A 106 -18.61 -2.87 -17.14
CA ALA A 106 -18.67 -4.13 -17.85
C ALA A 106 -18.12 -5.25 -16.94
N PRO A 107 -18.82 -6.39 -16.78
CA PRO A 107 -18.29 -7.50 -16.02
C PRO A 107 -16.94 -7.91 -16.64
N ALA A 108 -15.90 -7.97 -15.80
CA ALA A 108 -14.55 -8.29 -16.24
C ALA A 108 -14.54 -9.65 -16.95
N ALA A 109 -14.46 -9.64 -18.27
CA ALA A 109 -14.37 -10.86 -19.07
C ALA A 109 -12.97 -11.45 -18.91
N GLY A 110 -12.82 -12.40 -17.98
CA GLY A 110 -11.67 -13.32 -17.95
C GLY A 110 -10.31 -12.69 -17.70
N SER A 111 -10.21 -11.62 -16.90
CA SER A 111 -8.92 -11.06 -16.50
C SER A 111 -8.21 -12.00 -15.53
N SER A 112 -7.22 -12.75 -16.05
CA SER A 112 -6.27 -13.48 -15.20
C SER A 112 -5.23 -12.50 -14.65
N VAL A 113 -5.28 -12.23 -13.34
CA VAL A 113 -4.26 -11.45 -12.64
C VAL A 113 -2.96 -12.27 -12.59
N VAL A 114 -1.91 -11.79 -13.26
CA VAL A 114 -0.55 -12.35 -13.13
C VAL A 114 0.16 -11.61 -12.01
N LEU A 115 0.33 -12.27 -10.85
CA LEU A 115 1.14 -11.74 -9.75
C LEU A 115 2.62 -11.99 -10.05
N GLN A 116 3.37 -10.94 -10.43
CA GLN A 116 4.84 -11.00 -10.48
C GLN A 116 5.43 -10.29 -9.25
N ALA A 117 6.02 -11.06 -8.33
CA ALA A 117 6.89 -10.51 -7.30
C ALA A 117 8.33 -10.48 -7.82
N THR A 118 8.83 -9.30 -8.21
CA THR A 118 10.26 -9.10 -8.47
C THR A 118 11.00 -8.92 -7.15
N ALA A 119 11.49 -10.01 -6.57
CA ALA A 119 12.43 -9.93 -5.47
C ALA A 119 13.74 -9.31 -5.99
N ALA A 120 14.00 -8.05 -5.66
CA ALA A 120 15.32 -7.48 -5.80
C ALA A 120 16.27 -8.26 -4.88
N ALA A 121 17.13 -9.10 -5.46
CA ALA A 121 18.13 -9.84 -4.70
C ALA A 121 18.95 -8.85 -3.85
N PRO A 122 19.22 -9.15 -2.56
CA PRO A 122 20.12 -8.31 -1.80
C PRO A 122 21.47 -8.32 -2.54
N ALA A 123 21.95 -7.13 -2.88
CA ALA A 123 23.26 -6.97 -3.49
C ALA A 123 24.26 -7.76 -2.62
N SER A 124 24.76 -8.89 -3.15
CA SER A 124 25.86 -9.59 -2.53
C SER A 124 26.98 -8.57 -2.40
N THR A 125 27.27 -8.14 -1.18
CA THR A 125 28.48 -7.40 -0.90
C THR A 125 29.61 -8.34 -1.31
N ARG A 126 30.11 -8.11 -2.53
CA ARG A 126 31.31 -8.75 -3.04
C ARG A 126 32.37 -8.47 -1.99
N THR A 127 32.65 -9.47 -1.16
CA THR A 127 33.81 -9.44 -0.28
C THR A 127 34.98 -9.49 -1.24
N SER A 128 35.51 -8.31 -1.59
CA SER A 128 36.75 -8.21 -2.33
C SER A 128 37.84 -8.74 -1.42
N ASN A 129 38.13 -10.03 -1.56
CA ASN A 129 39.40 -10.59 -1.14
C ASN A 129 40.50 -9.83 -1.91
N GLY A 130 41.25 -9.00 -1.19
CA GLY A 130 42.47 -8.40 -1.66
C GLY A 130 42.43 -6.88 -1.84
N ARG A 131 43.22 -6.20 -1.00
CA ARG A 131 43.83 -4.87 -1.21
C ARG A 131 43.13 -3.65 -0.60
N ARG A 132 43.16 -3.56 0.73
CA ARG A 132 43.38 -2.30 1.48
C ARG A 132 44.37 -2.63 2.61
N ILE A 133 45.67 -2.71 2.33
CA ILE A 133 46.64 -1.65 2.68
C ILE A 133 46.27 -0.91 3.97
N ALA A 134 46.96 -1.32 5.04
CA ALA A 134 47.34 -0.56 6.23
C ALA A 134 46.27 0.25 6.95
N ARG A 135 45.69 -0.30 8.04
CA ARG A 135 45.44 0.35 9.36
C ARG A 135 44.99 -0.69 10.40
N ARG A 136 45.77 -1.76 10.62
CA ARG A 136 45.47 -2.77 11.66
C ARG A 136 46.59 -2.95 12.68
N ASP A 137 47.32 -1.87 12.95
CA ASP A 137 48.41 -1.83 13.94
C ASP A 137 48.25 -0.73 15.01
N VAL A 138 47.07 -0.14 15.20
CA VAL A 138 46.88 0.96 16.20
C VAL A 138 45.85 0.66 17.29
N PHE A 139 45.24 -0.52 17.32
CA PHE A 139 44.23 -0.86 18.34
C PHE A 139 44.59 -2.04 19.27
N ARG A 140 45.84 -2.52 19.27
CA ARG A 140 46.28 -3.54 20.25
C ARG A 140 47.34 -3.10 21.25
N GLU A 141 47.87 -1.88 21.17
CA GLU A 141 48.84 -1.39 22.16
C GLU A 141 48.24 -0.55 23.30
N ARG A 142 46.94 -0.24 23.26
CA ARG A 142 46.27 0.55 24.33
C ARG A 142 45.44 -0.25 25.33
N LEU A 143 45.36 -1.57 25.20
CA LEU A 143 44.68 -2.44 26.17
C LEU A 143 45.62 -3.26 27.05
N ALA A 144 46.95 -3.17 26.86
CA ALA A 144 47.93 -3.82 27.75
C ALA A 144 48.49 -2.88 28.84
N THR A 145 48.14 -1.58 28.82
CA THR A 145 48.62 -0.58 29.79
C THR A 145 47.53 -0.05 30.73
N LEU A 146 46.29 -0.55 30.63
CA LEU A 146 45.18 -0.17 31.51
C LEU A 146 44.87 -1.19 32.62
N ASP A 147 45.27 -2.46 32.46
CA ASP A 147 45.09 -3.48 33.50
C ASP A 147 46.15 -3.39 34.62
N ASP A 148 47.34 -2.83 34.34
CA ASP A 148 48.43 -2.70 35.34
C ASP A 148 48.26 -1.46 36.26
N ALA A 149 47.37 -0.53 35.90
CA ALA A 149 47.10 0.70 36.66
C ALA A 149 46.02 0.52 37.75
N PHE A 150 45.14 -0.48 37.64
CA PHE A 150 44.14 -0.79 38.67
C PHE A 150 44.61 -1.84 39.70
N ALA A 151 45.69 -2.58 39.43
CA ALA A 151 46.22 -3.59 40.36
C ALA A 151 47.21 -3.04 41.42
N ARG A 152 47.61 -1.76 41.34
CA ARG A 152 48.58 -1.15 42.29
C ARG A 152 47.99 -0.20 43.32
N HIS A 153 46.66 -0.13 43.48
CA HIS A 153 46.02 0.73 44.48
C HIS A 153 45.39 -0.03 45.67
N ASP A 154 45.55 -1.35 45.76
CA ASP A 154 45.06 -2.17 46.90
C ASP A 154 46.19 -2.89 47.66
N ALA A 155 47.41 -2.37 47.60
CA ALA A 155 48.52 -2.81 48.46
C ALA A 155 49.36 -1.63 48.92
N ILE A 156 48.90 -0.93 49.97
CA ILE A 156 49.63 -0.35 51.12
C ILE A 156 48.59 0.08 52.16
#